data_AF-A0AA43KSZ1-F1
#
_entry.id   AF-A0AA43KSZ1-F1
#
_cell.length_a   1.000
_cell.length_b   1.000
_cell.length_c   1.000
_cell.angle_alpha   90.00
_cell.angle_beta   90.00
_cell.angle_gamma   90.00
#
_symmetry.space_group_name_H-M   'P 1'
#
loop_
_entity.id
_entity.type
_entity.pdbx_description
1 polymer ?
#
loop_
_entity_poly.entity_id
_entity_poly.type
_entity_poly.pdbx_seq_one_letter_code
_entity_poly.pdbx_strand_id
1 'polypeptide(L)'
;MLNAMIIAALAASPAAPVPYADCLLGNIQPGLSDRAVQLVQQACAAKHPDSFIASLELERNYSAQRQARFDAERAAVERAANAAAKVEADREAARSQGAKAR
;
A
#
# COMPACT_ATOMS: atom_id res chain seq x y z
N MET A 1 -24.80 -4.69 12.55
CA MET A 1 -24.22 -6.04 12.77
C MET A 1 -22.98 -6.32 11.91
N LEU A 2 -22.81 -5.67 10.75
CA LEU A 2 -21.59 -5.79 9.91
C LEU A 2 -20.29 -5.37 10.64
N ASN A 3 -20.33 -4.31 11.46
CA ASN A 3 -19.14 -3.82 12.17
C ASN A 3 -18.59 -4.80 13.23
N ALA A 4 -19.43 -5.64 13.84
CA ALA A 4 -18.99 -6.60 14.84
C ALA A 4 -18.24 -7.78 14.21
N MET A 5 -18.62 -8.17 12.99
CA MET A 5 -17.98 -9.26 12.23
C MET A 5 -16.56 -8.89 11.77
N ILE A 6 -16.33 -7.62 11.44
CA ILE A 6 -15.01 -7.13 11.01
C ILE A 6 -14.02 -7.09 12.19
N ILE A 7 -14.47 -6.67 13.38
CA ILE A 7 -13.61 -6.61 14.58
C ILE A 7 -13.19 -8.02 15.04
N ALA A 8 -14.08 -9.00 14.93
CA ALA A 8 -13.77 -10.39 15.24
C ALA A 8 -12.74 -11.01 14.29
N ALA A 9 -12.72 -10.60 13.01
CA ALA A 9 -11.76 -11.11 12.03
C ALA A 9 -10.33 -10.57 12.23
N LEU A 10 -10.17 -9.34 12.72
CA LEU A 10 -8.83 -8.80 13.05
C LEU A 10 -8.24 -9.42 14.32
N ALA A 11 -9.08 -9.82 15.28
CA ALA A 11 -8.64 -10.42 16.54
C ALA A 11 -8.37 -11.95 16.45
N ALA A 12 -8.85 -12.60 15.39
CA ALA A 12 -8.74 -14.05 15.20
C ALA A 12 -7.49 -14.49 14.41
N SER A 13 -6.67 -13.54 13.94
CA SER A 13 -5.33 -13.87 13.46
C SER A 13 -4.44 -14.03 14.69
N PRO A 14 -4.01 -15.24 15.09
CA PRO A 14 -2.90 -15.35 16.03
C PRO A 14 -1.76 -14.58 15.38
N ALA A 15 -1.39 -13.44 15.97
CA ALA A 15 -0.22 -12.72 15.54
C ALA A 15 0.91 -13.75 15.64
N ALA A 16 1.40 -14.20 14.49
CA ALA A 16 2.54 -15.10 14.46
C ALA A 16 3.62 -14.45 15.33
N PRO A 17 4.35 -15.21 16.15
CA PRO A 17 5.43 -14.62 16.93
C PRO A 17 6.32 -13.82 15.97
N VAL A 18 6.58 -12.55 16.30
CA VAL A 18 7.45 -11.65 15.54
C VAL A 18 8.75 -11.33 16.32
N PRO A 19 9.58 -12.34 16.69
CA PRO A 19 10.76 -12.14 17.53
C PRO A 19 11.72 -11.06 17.05
N TYR A 20 11.88 -10.89 15.74
CA TYR A 20 12.72 -9.83 15.19
C TYR A 20 12.17 -8.44 15.54
N ALA A 21 10.86 -8.21 15.34
CA ALA A 21 10.22 -6.94 15.64
C ALA A 21 10.22 -6.65 17.15
N ASP A 22 9.92 -7.65 17.97
CA ASP A 22 9.95 -7.51 19.44
C ASP A 22 11.36 -7.18 19.95
N CYS A 23 12.39 -7.80 19.35
CA CYS A 23 13.79 -7.49 19.65
C CYS A 23 14.13 -6.03 19.33
N LEU A 24 13.68 -5.51 18.17
CA LEU A 24 13.88 -4.10 17.82
C LEU A 24 13.17 -3.16 18.79
N LEU A 25 11.89 -3.41 19.07
CA LEU A 25 11.09 -2.56 19.96
C LEU A 25 11.62 -2.54 21.39
N GLY A 26 12.24 -3.63 21.85
CA GLY A 26 12.87 -3.68 23.17
C GLY A 26 14.22 -2.97 23.28
N ASN A 27 14.90 -2.70 22.15
CA ASN A 27 16.28 -2.20 22.15
C ASN A 27 16.47 -0.83 21.47
N ILE A 28 15.59 -0.44 20.55
CA ILE A 28 15.62 0.87 19.91
C ILE A 28 14.87 1.87 20.78
N GLN A 29 15.61 2.79 21.37
CA GLN A 29 15.09 3.92 22.13
C GLN A 29 15.27 5.25 21.38
N PRO A 30 14.45 6.27 21.67
CA PRO A 30 14.70 7.62 21.17
C PRO A 30 16.09 8.11 21.58
N GLY A 31 16.80 8.80 20.68
CA GLY A 31 18.12 9.37 20.95
C GLY A 31 19.31 8.44 20.66
N LEU A 32 19.09 7.21 20.19
CA LEU A 32 20.16 6.43 19.57
C LEU A 32 20.64 7.12 18.28
N SER A 33 21.94 7.08 18.05
CA SER A 33 22.49 7.44 16.74
C SER A 33 22.11 6.41 15.69
N ASP A 34 22.06 6.82 14.41
CA ASP A 34 21.76 5.92 13.29
C ASP A 34 22.68 4.68 13.28
N ARG A 35 23.96 4.87 13.64
CA ARG A 35 24.92 3.77 13.75
C ARG A 35 24.53 2.79 14.86
N ALA A 36 24.08 3.27 16.00
CA ALA A 36 23.65 2.41 17.10
C ALA A 36 22.37 1.64 16.73
N VAL A 37 21.44 2.30 16.02
CA VAL A 37 20.24 1.64 15.48
C VAL A 37 20.61 0.51 14.51
N GLN A 38 21.55 0.75 13.59
CA GLN A 38 22.02 -0.28 12.65
C GLN A 38 22.64 -1.48 13.37
N LEU A 39 23.43 -1.26 14.42
CA LEU A 39 24.02 -2.35 15.21
C LEU A 39 22.95 -3.19 15.91
N VAL A 40 21.92 -2.54 16.48
CA VAL A 40 20.78 -3.24 17.10
C VAL A 40 20.03 -4.06 16.05
N GLN A 41 19.79 -3.51 14.86
CA GLN A 41 19.14 -4.22 13.78
C GLN A 41 19.93 -5.46 13.35
N GLN A 42 21.25 -5.34 13.19
CA GLN A 42 22.13 -6.47 12.84
C GLN A 42 22.12 -7.54 13.93
N ALA A 43 22.20 -7.15 15.21
CA ALA A 43 22.16 -8.08 16.33
C ALA A 43 20.82 -8.82 16.42
N CYS A 44 19.69 -8.11 16.27
CA CYS A 44 18.37 -8.74 16.25
C CYS A 44 18.16 -9.65 15.05
N ALA A 45 18.67 -9.28 13.86
CA ALA A 45 18.60 -10.11 12.67
C ALA A 45 19.43 -11.39 12.82
N ALA A 46 20.63 -11.30 13.41
CA ALA A 46 21.48 -12.47 13.69
C ALA A 46 20.84 -13.42 14.72
N LYS A 47 20.13 -12.87 15.71
CA LYS A 47 19.46 -13.65 16.76
C LYS A 47 18.17 -14.34 16.25
N HIS A 48 17.47 -13.70 15.31
CA HIS A 48 16.18 -14.16 14.81
C HIS A 48 16.12 -14.16 13.27
N PRO A 49 16.94 -14.99 12.59
CA PRO A 49 17.11 -14.94 11.13
C PRO A 49 15.81 -15.25 10.37
N ASP A 50 15.06 -16.27 10.77
CA ASP A 50 13.81 -16.63 10.07
C ASP A 50 12.74 -15.54 10.20
N SER A 51 12.59 -14.98 11.41
CA SER A 51 11.66 -13.86 11.66
C SER A 51 12.09 -12.60 10.93
N PHE A 52 13.39 -12.39 10.74
CA PHE A 52 13.92 -11.29 9.94
C PHE A 52 13.56 -11.47 8.47
N ILE A 53 13.80 -12.65 7.87
CA ILE A 53 13.44 -12.94 6.48
C ILE A 53 11.92 -12.79 6.26
N ALA A 54 11.10 -13.33 7.17
CA ALA A 54 9.65 -13.18 7.12
C ALA A 54 9.21 -11.70 7.15
N SER A 55 9.91 -10.85 7.92
CA SER A 55 9.63 -9.41 7.96
C SER A 55 9.96 -8.71 6.63
N LEU A 56 11.04 -9.11 5.96
CA LEU A 56 11.41 -8.59 4.65
C LEU A 56 10.41 -9.01 3.57
N GLU A 57 9.96 -10.26 3.59
CA GLU A 57 8.94 -10.74 2.66
C GLU A 57 7.62 -10.00 2.84
N LEU A 58 7.22 -9.75 4.09
CA LEU A 58 6.03 -8.97 4.41
C LEU A 58 6.12 -7.55 3.84
N GLU A 59 7.26 -6.87 4.02
CA GLU A 59 7.48 -5.52 3.49
C GLU A 59 7.42 -5.48 1.97
N ARG A 60 8.00 -6.48 1.29
CA ARG A 60 7.93 -6.62 -0.17
C ARG A 60 6.49 -6.80 -0.64
N ASN A 61 5.73 -7.67 0.02
CA ASN A 61 4.32 -7.92 -0.32
C ASN A 61 3.46 -6.68 -0.16
N TYR A 62 3.59 -5.96 0.96
CA TYR A 62 2.88 -4.70 1.17
C TYR A 62 3.26 -3.63 0.15
N SER A 63 4.54 -3.53 -0.20
CA SER A 63 5.01 -2.58 -1.21
C SER A 63 4.42 -2.87 -2.59
N ALA A 64 4.42 -4.15 -3.01
CA ALA A 64 3.79 -4.58 -4.25
C ALA A 64 2.28 -4.31 -4.25
N GLN A 65 1.59 -4.57 -3.14
CA GLN A 65 0.16 -4.29 -3.01
C GLN A 65 -0.16 -2.80 -3.13
N ARG A 66 0.63 -1.92 -2.47
CA ARG A 66 0.47 -0.47 -2.58
C ARG A 66 0.68 0.00 -4.02
N GLN A 67 1.72 -0.50 -4.69
CA GLN A 67 2.01 -0.16 -6.08
C GLN A 67 0.85 -0.56 -7.00
N ALA A 68 0.37 -1.79 -6.89
CA ALA A 68 -0.75 -2.29 -7.69
C ALA A 68 -2.02 -1.44 -7.49
N ARG A 69 -2.27 -0.96 -6.26
CA ARG A 69 -3.38 -0.05 -5.97
C ARG A 69 -3.21 1.30 -6.68
N PHE A 70 -2.03 1.91 -6.61
CA PHE A 70 -1.76 3.17 -7.29
C PHE A 70 -1.90 3.04 -8.81
N ASP A 71 -1.42 1.93 -9.38
CA ASP A 71 -1.53 1.68 -10.81
C ASP A 71 -2.99 1.47 -11.24
N ALA A 72 -3.79 0.78 -10.43
CA ALA A 72 -5.22 0.62 -10.66
C ALA A 72 -5.97 1.97 -10.59
N GLU A 73 -5.63 2.81 -9.61
CA GLU A 73 -6.20 4.16 -9.47
C GLU A 73 -5.81 5.04 -10.67
N ARG A 74 -4.54 5.01 -11.10
CA ARG A 74 -4.07 5.72 -12.29
C ARG A 74 -4.83 5.29 -13.55
N ALA A 75 -4.95 3.98 -13.79
CA ALA A 75 -5.67 3.45 -14.95
C ALA A 75 -7.17 3.79 -14.91
N ALA A 76 -7.77 3.93 -13.72
CA ALA A 76 -9.15 4.39 -13.58
C ALA A 76 -9.31 5.86 -13.94
N VAL A 77 -8.39 6.72 -13.49
CA VAL A 77 -8.36 8.15 -13.82
C VAL A 77 -8.16 8.35 -15.32
N GLU A 78 -7.23 7.64 -15.94
CA GLU A 78 -7.00 7.70 -17.39
C GLU A 78 -8.24 7.30 -18.19
N ARG A 79 -8.92 6.22 -17.81
CA ARG A 79 -10.18 5.81 -18.44
C ARG A 79 -11.28 6.86 -18.30
N ALA A 80 -11.41 7.48 -17.11
CA ALA A 80 -12.38 8.53 -16.88
C ALA A 80 -12.08 9.79 -17.71
N ALA A 81 -10.81 10.20 -17.79
CA ALA A 81 -10.38 11.33 -18.62
C ALA A 81 -10.65 11.09 -20.11
N ASN A 82 -10.34 9.89 -20.62
CA ASN A 82 -10.60 9.52 -22.01
C ASN A 82 -12.12 9.50 -22.32
N ALA A 83 -12.94 9.01 -21.39
CA ALA A 83 -14.39 9.03 -21.53
C ALA A 83 -14.93 10.46 -21.57
N ALA A 84 -14.45 11.35 -20.69
CA ALA A 84 -14.84 12.76 -20.68
C ALA A 84 -14.43 13.47 -21.97
N ALA A 85 -13.20 13.24 -22.46
CA ALA A 85 -12.73 13.80 -23.72
C ALA A 85 -13.60 13.35 -24.91
N LYS A 86 -14.02 12.08 -24.93
CA LYS A 86 -14.94 11.57 -25.96
C LYS A 86 -16.30 12.26 -25.91
N VAL A 87 -16.89 12.44 -24.71
CA VAL A 87 -18.17 13.13 -24.55
C VAL A 87 -18.09 14.57 -25.07
N GLU A 88 -16.99 15.28 -24.82
CA GLU A 88 -16.82 16.64 -25.32
C GLU A 88 -16.64 16.67 -26.85
N ALA A 89 -15.87 15.74 -27.41
CA ALA A 89 -15.74 15.60 -28.86
C ALA A 89 -17.08 15.30 -29.55
N ASP A 90 -17.90 14.42 -28.98
CA ASP A 90 -19.23 14.09 -29.50
C ASP A 90 -20.18 15.30 -29.44
N ARG A 91 -20.10 16.11 -28.37
CA ARG A 91 -20.87 17.37 -28.24
C ARG A 91 -20.46 18.40 -29.28
N GLU A 92 -19.16 18.57 -29.52
CA GLU A 92 -18.66 19.52 -30.50
C GLU A 92 -19.02 19.10 -31.94
N ALA A 93 -18.94 17.80 -32.23
CA ALA A 93 -19.44 17.23 -33.49
C ALA A 93 -20.95 17.52 -33.69
N ALA A 94 -21.78 17.32 -32.67
CA ALA A 94 -23.21 17.63 -32.74
C ALA A 94 -23.50 19.13 -32.96
N ARG A 95 -22.75 20.03 -32.30
CA ARG A 95 -22.88 21.49 -32.49
C ARG A 95 -22.51 21.91 -33.91
N SER A 96 -21.44 21.37 -34.47
CA SER A 96 -20.99 21.71 -35.83
C SER A 96 -21.94 21.21 -36.92
N GLN A 97 -22.62 20.07 -36.71
CA GLN A 97 -23.65 19.57 -37.62
C GLN A 97 -24.94 20.39 -37.55
N GLY A 98 -25.39 20.76 -36.34
CA GLY A 98 -26.56 21.62 -36.15
C GLY A 98 -26.38 23.02 -36.74
N ALA A 99 -25.16 23.55 -36.75
CA ALA A 99 -24.83 24.85 -37.37
C ALA A 99 -24.81 24.81 -38.91
N LYS A 100 -24.57 23.65 -39.53
CA LYS A 100 -24.58 23.47 -41.00
C LYS A 100 -25.97 23.16 -41.56
N ALA A 101 -26.93 22.78 -40.71
CA ALA A 101 -28.30 22.43 -41.10
C ALA A 101 -29.27 23.64 -41.06
N ARG A 102 -28.77 24.86 -40.86
CA ARG A 102 -29.50 26.13 -40.85
C ARG A 102 -28.97 27.03 -41.94
#